data_AF-A0A354WAE6-F1
#
_entry.id   AF-A0A354WAE6-F1
#
_cell.length_a   1.000
_cell.length_b   1.000
_cell.length_c   1.000
_cell.angle_alpha   90.00
_cell.angle_beta   90.00
_cell.angle_gamma   90.00
#
_symmetry.space_group_name_H-M   'P 1'
#
loop_
_entity.id
_entity.type
_entity.pdbx_description
1 polymer ?
#
loop_
_entity_poly.entity_id
_entity_poly.type
_entity_poly.pdbx_seq_one_letter_code
_entity_poly.pdbx_strand_id
1 'polypeptide(L)'
;MLGFVTIADSEYNETLELIDRAATGLSDQITRKYYRFGKTKELIAGNNGAIEARSPNFYDLYNKNLFETNLKTVIPNPNQANQLSIIVTDLYTDPQQSQINQILDPIKNNFSPNSNYAVGILAFRSQFDGTIFDIGLGDQEQNYTTNSKDPKTFRPFYIMVLGDYSLVHKFF
;
A
#
# COMPACT_ATOMS: atom_id res chain seq x y z
N MET A 1 2.76 -6.09 6.76
CA MET A 1 2.66 -4.67 7.12
C MET A 1 2.59 -4.32 8.62
N LEU A 2 2.06 -5.16 9.53
CA LEU A 2 1.96 -4.84 10.97
C LEU A 2 3.26 -4.29 11.59
N GLY A 3 4.40 -4.88 11.25
CA GLY A 3 5.68 -4.45 11.82
C GLY A 3 6.10 -3.01 11.50
N PHE A 4 5.48 -2.34 10.52
CA PHE A 4 5.77 -0.93 10.22
C PHE A 4 5.10 0.06 11.18
N VAL A 5 4.04 -0.36 11.88
CA VAL A 5 3.23 0.51 12.75
C VAL A 5 3.46 0.28 14.24
N THR A 6 4.33 -0.66 14.60
CA THR A 6 4.73 -0.92 15.99
C THR A 6 5.63 0.17 16.56
N ILE A 7 6.28 0.95 15.69
CA ILE A 7 7.12 2.09 16.03
C ILE A 7 6.34 3.37 15.67
N ALA A 8 5.95 4.17 16.68
CA ALA A 8 5.06 5.31 16.49
C ALA A 8 5.65 6.36 15.52
N ASP A 9 6.91 6.75 15.72
CA ASP A 9 7.60 7.78 14.93
C ASP A 9 8.37 7.16 13.74
N SER A 10 7.80 6.14 13.09
CA SER A 10 8.42 5.50 11.92
C SER A 10 8.18 6.31 10.65
N GLU A 11 9.11 6.19 9.69
CA GLU A 11 8.98 6.78 8.36
C GLU A 11 7.67 6.33 7.67
N TYR A 12 7.22 5.10 7.94
CA TYR A 12 5.94 4.58 7.45
C TYR A 12 4.75 5.38 8.00
N ASN A 13 4.70 5.62 9.31
CA ASN A 13 3.60 6.36 9.93
C ASN A 13 3.57 7.83 9.47
N GLU A 14 4.74 8.46 9.36
CA GLU A 14 4.85 9.83 8.82
C GLU A 14 4.39 9.89 7.35
N THR A 15 4.78 8.89 6.56
CA THR A 15 4.39 8.79 5.15
C THR A 15 2.88 8.63 5.00
N LEU A 16 2.22 7.79 5.81
CA LEU A 16 0.76 7.65 5.78
C LEU A 16 0.04 8.98 6.09
N GLU A 17 0.57 9.76 7.04
CA GLU A 17 0.03 11.09 7.36
C GLU A 17 0.25 12.09 6.21
N LEU A 18 1.42 12.06 5.57
CA LEU A 18 1.71 12.91 4.41
C LEU A 18 0.81 12.58 3.21
N ILE A 19 0.55 11.30 2.93
CA ILE A 19 -0.37 10.87 1.87
C ILE A 19 -1.77 11.44 2.14
N ASP A 20 -2.27 11.32 3.37
CA ASP A 20 -3.62 11.79 3.73
C ASP A 20 -3.74 13.32 3.61
N ARG A 21 -2.71 14.06 4.03
CA ARG A 21 -2.64 15.51 3.85
C ARG A 21 -2.56 15.90 2.38
N ALA A 22 -1.71 15.24 1.59
CA ALA A 22 -1.60 15.48 0.15
C ALA A 22 -2.93 15.21 -0.57
N ALA A 23 -3.59 14.09 -0.25
CA ALA A 23 -4.90 13.75 -0.79
C ALA A 23 -5.98 14.78 -0.40
N THR A 24 -5.90 15.35 0.81
CA THR A 24 -6.77 16.47 1.23
C THR A 24 -6.54 17.71 0.39
N GLY A 25 -5.28 18.04 0.09
CA GLY A 25 -4.90 19.23 -0.68
C GLY A 25 -5.25 19.20 -2.17
N LEU A 26 -5.63 18.03 -2.71
CA LEU A 26 -5.94 17.90 -4.14
C LEU A 26 -7.23 18.64 -4.56
N SER A 27 -8.28 18.62 -3.73
CA SER A 27 -9.51 19.39 -3.90
C SER A 27 -10.52 19.09 -2.78
N ASP A 28 -11.22 20.13 -2.29
CA ASP A 28 -12.29 20.03 -1.29
C ASP A 28 -13.53 19.26 -1.80
N GLN A 29 -13.63 19.02 -3.11
CA GLN A 29 -14.76 18.32 -3.74
C GLN A 29 -14.54 16.80 -3.88
N ILE A 30 -13.40 16.27 -3.41
CA ILE A 30 -13.09 14.85 -3.53
C ILE A 30 -13.76 14.06 -2.42
N THR A 31 -14.56 13.06 -2.79
CA THR A 31 -15.07 12.06 -1.84
C THR A 31 -13.97 11.04 -1.55
N ARG A 32 -13.43 11.09 -0.34
CA ARG A 32 -12.42 10.12 0.11
C ARG A 32 -13.06 8.84 0.61
N LYS A 33 -12.45 7.72 0.23
CA LYS A 33 -12.81 6.39 0.72
C LYS A 33 -11.55 5.67 1.09
N TYR A 34 -11.52 5.14 2.31
CA TYR A 34 -10.38 4.39 2.80
C TYR A 34 -10.71 2.92 2.79
N TYR A 35 -9.72 2.12 2.43
CA TYR A 35 -9.88 0.68 2.36
C TYR A 35 -8.72 0.01 3.06
N ARG A 36 -9.02 -1.11 3.72
CA ARG A 36 -8.02 -2.12 4.06
C ARG A 36 -8.21 -3.32 3.15
N PHE A 37 -7.16 -4.08 2.92
CA PHE A 37 -7.27 -5.24 2.06
C PHE A 37 -6.34 -6.36 2.46
N GLY A 38 -6.77 -7.57 2.12
CA GLY A 38 -5.98 -8.79 2.09
C GLY A 38 -6.49 -9.65 0.94
N LYS A 39 -7.18 -10.75 1.27
CA LYS A 39 -7.93 -11.58 0.30
C LYS A 39 -9.02 -10.78 -0.40
N THR A 40 -9.65 -9.88 0.34
CA THR A 40 -10.73 -9.00 -0.14
C THR A 40 -10.44 -7.56 0.26
N LYS A 41 -11.06 -6.62 -0.46
CA LYS A 41 -11.04 -5.19 -0.13
C LYS A 41 -12.22 -4.86 0.78
N GLU A 42 -11.95 -4.23 1.91
CA GLU A 42 -12.92 -3.83 2.92
C GLU A 42 -12.94 -2.30 3.07
N LEU A 43 -14.13 -1.69 3.02
CA LEU A 43 -14.30 -0.25 3.23
C LEU A 43 -14.17 0.07 4.72
N ILE A 44 -13.39 1.10 5.04
CA ILE A 44 -13.29 1.65 6.39
C ILE A 44 -14.33 2.76 6.52
N ALA A 45 -15.12 2.71 7.59
CA ALA A 45 -16.19 3.67 7.79
C ALA A 45 -15.62 5.05 8.20
N GLY A 46 -16.16 6.11 7.60
CA GLY A 46 -15.79 7.49 7.93
C GLY A 46 -14.47 7.95 7.32
N ASN A 47 -13.89 9.00 7.92
CA ASN A 47 -12.69 9.69 7.41
C ASN A 47 -11.43 9.37 8.23
N ASN A 48 -11.44 8.30 9.02
CA ASN A 48 -10.35 7.97 9.94
C ASN A 48 -9.35 6.96 9.36
N GLY A 49 -9.45 6.59 8.09
CA GLY A 49 -8.68 5.49 7.54
C GLY A 49 -7.16 5.67 7.64
N ALA A 50 -6.64 6.89 7.52
CA ALA A 50 -5.21 7.17 7.72
C ALA A 50 -4.78 7.05 9.19
N ILE A 51 -5.68 7.36 10.13
CA ILE A 51 -5.44 7.16 11.57
C ILE A 51 -5.48 5.67 11.89
N GLU A 52 -6.48 4.96 11.37
CA GLU A 52 -6.62 3.52 11.57
C GLU A 52 -5.44 2.76 10.98
N ALA A 53 -4.98 3.09 9.76
CA ALA A 53 -3.85 2.44 9.12
C ALA A 53 -2.52 2.59 9.91
N ARG A 54 -2.39 3.56 10.81
CA ARG A 54 -1.23 3.70 11.71
C ARG A 54 -1.37 2.91 13.02
N SER A 55 -2.51 2.24 13.21
CA SER A 55 -2.79 1.43 14.39
C SER A 55 -2.47 -0.04 14.12
N PRO A 56 -1.79 -0.75 15.05
CA PRO A 56 -1.60 -2.19 14.97
C PRO A 56 -2.89 -2.99 14.70
N ASN A 57 -4.02 -2.57 15.27
CA ASN A 57 -5.31 -3.26 15.13
C ASN A 57 -5.85 -3.26 13.69
N PHE A 58 -5.34 -2.39 12.82
CA PHE A 58 -5.71 -2.37 11.41
C PHE A 58 -5.27 -3.63 10.66
N TYR A 59 -4.13 -4.19 11.07
CA TYR A 59 -3.49 -5.35 10.44
C TYR A 59 -3.78 -6.66 11.17
N ASP A 60 -4.83 -6.69 12.00
CA ASP A 60 -5.25 -7.78 12.88
C ASP A 60 -4.82 -9.18 12.40
N LEU A 61 -3.78 -9.73 13.04
CA LEU A 61 -3.25 -11.06 12.76
C LEU A 61 -4.16 -12.20 13.20
N TYR A 62 -5.33 -11.93 13.77
CA TYR A 62 -6.36 -12.96 13.98
C TYR A 62 -7.38 -12.99 12.83
N ASN A 63 -7.42 -11.94 12.00
CA ASN A 63 -8.27 -11.90 10.82
C ASN A 63 -7.61 -12.60 9.63
N LYS A 64 -8.01 -13.86 9.39
CA LYS A 64 -7.52 -14.67 8.26
C LYS A 64 -7.75 -14.06 6.87
N ASN A 65 -8.64 -13.08 6.73
CA ASN A 65 -8.80 -12.35 5.47
C ASN A 65 -7.63 -11.42 5.18
N LEU A 66 -6.84 -11.04 6.19
CA LEU A 66 -5.71 -10.11 6.06
C LEU A 66 -4.36 -10.82 5.87
N PHE A 67 -4.32 -12.16 5.89
CA PHE A 67 -3.06 -12.93 5.83
C PHE A 67 -2.48 -13.00 4.41
N GLU A 68 -3.33 -12.90 3.39
CA GLU A 68 -2.92 -12.96 2.00
C GLU A 68 -3.10 -11.58 1.39
N THR A 69 -2.13 -11.10 0.61
CA THR A 69 -2.23 -9.82 -0.09
C THR A 69 -2.64 -10.07 -1.55
N ASN A 70 -3.91 -9.79 -1.90
CA ASN A 70 -4.39 -9.93 -3.28
C ASN A 70 -4.51 -8.57 -3.98
N LEU A 71 -3.40 -8.14 -4.61
CA LEU A 71 -3.32 -6.84 -5.29
C LEU A 71 -4.29 -6.72 -6.49
N LYS A 72 -4.69 -7.83 -7.12
CA LYS A 72 -5.64 -7.80 -8.25
C LYS A 72 -7.00 -7.23 -7.85
N THR A 73 -7.39 -7.38 -6.59
CA THR A 73 -8.71 -6.91 -6.09
C THR A 73 -8.75 -5.41 -5.82
N VAL A 74 -7.59 -4.76 -5.70
CA VAL A 74 -7.47 -3.35 -5.30
C VAL A 74 -7.00 -2.43 -6.42
N ILE A 75 -6.35 -2.96 -7.47
CA ILE A 75 -6.00 -2.15 -8.64
C ILE A 75 -7.30 -1.70 -9.34
N PRO A 76 -7.54 -0.39 -9.46
CA PRO A 76 -8.77 0.13 -10.05
C PRO A 76 -8.83 -0.14 -11.56
N ASN A 77 -10.05 -0.11 -12.11
CA ASN A 77 -10.23 -0.09 -13.56
C ASN A 77 -9.93 1.33 -14.07
N PRO A 78 -9.10 1.49 -15.11
CA PRO A 78 -8.64 2.79 -15.64
C PRO A 78 -9.78 3.64 -16.23
N ASN A 79 -10.92 3.02 -16.58
CA ASN A 79 -12.05 3.72 -17.19
C ASN A 79 -12.88 4.53 -16.18
N GLN A 80 -12.51 4.52 -14.90
CA GLN A 80 -13.17 5.34 -13.87
C GLN A 80 -12.60 6.76 -13.91
N ALA A 81 -13.25 7.63 -14.70
CA ALA A 81 -12.91 9.04 -14.76
C ALA A 81 -13.00 9.70 -13.37
N ASN A 82 -12.12 10.68 -13.11
CA ASN A 82 -12.07 11.46 -11.87
C ASN A 82 -11.78 10.66 -10.59
N GLN A 83 -11.10 9.52 -10.71
CA GLN A 83 -10.65 8.72 -9.57
C GLN A 83 -9.13 8.69 -9.48
N LEU A 84 -8.60 8.99 -8.31
CA LEU A 84 -7.21 8.74 -7.92
C LEU A 84 -7.21 7.63 -6.87
N SER A 85 -6.45 6.57 -7.10
CA SER A 85 -6.30 5.46 -6.16
C SER A 85 -4.87 5.42 -5.65
N ILE A 86 -4.73 5.38 -4.32
CA ILE A 86 -3.42 5.32 -3.65
C ILE A 86 -3.37 4.00 -2.89
N ILE A 87 -2.39 3.16 -3.21
CA ILE A 87 -2.22 1.83 -2.63
C ILE A 87 -0.87 1.80 -1.90
N VAL A 88 -0.89 1.45 -0.62
CA VAL A 88 0.32 1.30 0.20
C VAL A 88 0.50 -0.19 0.53
N THR A 89 1.67 -0.74 0.27
CA THR A 89 1.93 -2.18 0.40
C THR A 89 3.43 -2.47 0.52
N ASP A 90 3.82 -3.56 1.16
CA ASP A 90 5.22 -3.99 1.29
C ASP A 90 5.70 -4.89 0.13
N LEU A 91 4.84 -5.12 -0.90
CA LEU A 91 5.11 -5.93 -2.11
C LEU A 91 6.00 -7.14 -1.82
N TYR A 92 5.55 -8.00 -0.91
CA TYR A 92 6.30 -9.21 -0.61
C TYR A 92 6.09 -10.24 -1.72
N THR A 93 7.15 -10.62 -2.45
CA THR A 93 7.03 -11.59 -3.55
C THR A 93 7.25 -12.99 -3.01
N ASP A 94 6.20 -13.80 -2.94
CA ASP A 94 6.34 -15.26 -2.85
C ASP A 94 7.14 -15.74 -4.08
N PRO A 95 8.27 -16.46 -3.91
CA PRO A 95 9.05 -16.98 -5.02
C PRO A 95 8.24 -17.85 -5.99
N GLN A 96 7.14 -18.47 -5.54
CA GLN A 96 6.26 -19.33 -6.33
C GLN A 96 5.09 -18.57 -6.97
N GLN A 97 4.69 -17.43 -6.40
CA GLN A 97 3.70 -16.53 -6.97
C GLN A 97 4.34 -15.18 -7.29
N SER A 98 4.64 -14.93 -8.56
CA SER A 98 5.08 -13.62 -9.02
C SER A 98 3.95 -12.58 -8.78
N GLN A 99 3.87 -12.02 -7.58
CA GLN A 99 2.99 -10.92 -7.21
C GLN A 99 3.25 -9.69 -8.09
N ILE A 100 4.47 -9.58 -8.61
CA ILE A 100 4.84 -8.61 -9.64
C ILE A 100 3.92 -8.71 -10.86
N ASN A 101 3.66 -9.90 -11.40
CA ASN A 101 2.71 -10.07 -12.51
C ASN A 101 1.27 -9.74 -12.10
N GLN A 102 0.89 -9.98 -10.84
CA GLN A 102 -0.42 -9.56 -10.33
C GLN A 102 -0.60 -8.03 -10.34
N ILE A 103 0.48 -7.27 -10.32
CA ILE A 103 0.50 -5.81 -10.45
C ILE A 103 0.62 -5.39 -11.92
N LEU A 104 1.60 -5.98 -12.62
CA LEU A 104 1.95 -5.60 -13.98
C LEU A 104 0.87 -5.97 -14.98
N ASP A 105 0.18 -7.11 -14.85
CA ASP A 105 -0.80 -7.53 -15.85
C ASP A 105 -2.02 -6.61 -15.86
N PRO A 106 -2.67 -6.28 -14.72
CA PRO A 106 -3.73 -5.28 -14.71
C PRO A 106 -3.24 -3.93 -15.25
N ILE A 107 -2.07 -3.47 -14.81
CA ILE A 107 -1.53 -2.17 -15.26
C ILE A 107 -1.30 -2.16 -16.77
N LYS A 108 -0.61 -3.18 -17.33
CA LYS A 108 -0.33 -3.29 -18.77
C LYS A 108 -1.59 -3.41 -19.61
N ASN A 109 -2.58 -4.20 -19.17
CA ASN A 109 -3.85 -4.36 -19.86
C ASN A 109 -4.66 -3.05 -19.89
N ASN A 110 -4.37 -2.14 -18.96
CA ASN A 110 -5.03 -0.85 -18.81
C ASN A 110 -4.30 0.30 -19.54
N PHE A 111 -3.03 0.11 -19.91
CA PHE A 111 -2.28 1.03 -20.77
C PHE A 111 -2.67 0.82 -22.23
N SER A 112 -3.66 1.59 -22.71
CA SER A 112 -3.95 1.75 -24.13
C SER A 112 -3.26 3.01 -24.68
N PRO A 113 -2.84 3.04 -25.96
CA PRO A 113 -2.16 4.20 -26.57
C PRO A 113 -2.92 5.53 -26.48
N ASN A 114 -4.25 5.47 -26.32
CA ASN A 114 -5.13 6.65 -26.19
C ASN A 114 -5.63 6.90 -24.76
N SER A 115 -5.07 6.21 -23.77
CA SER A 115 -5.45 6.36 -22.36
C SER A 115 -4.61 7.44 -21.69
N ASN A 116 -5.25 8.34 -20.94
CA ASN A 116 -4.58 9.26 -20.02
C ASN A 116 -4.23 8.59 -18.68
N TYR A 117 -4.39 7.27 -18.57
CA TYR A 117 -4.09 6.54 -17.35
C TYR A 117 -2.59 6.55 -17.06
N ALA A 118 -2.24 6.92 -15.82
CA ALA A 118 -0.88 6.99 -15.34
C ALA A 118 -0.74 6.19 -14.03
N VAL A 119 0.47 5.70 -13.81
CA VAL A 119 0.88 5.03 -12.57
C VAL A 119 2.18 5.65 -12.09
N GLY A 120 2.16 6.24 -10.90
CA GLY A 120 3.35 6.64 -10.17
C GLY A 120 3.67 5.60 -9.08
N ILE A 121 4.95 5.25 -8.94
CA ILE A 121 5.42 4.31 -7.91
C ILE A 121 6.53 4.97 -7.11
N LEU A 122 6.37 5.00 -5.79
CA LEU A 122 7.41 5.38 -4.85
C LEU A 122 7.83 4.19 -4.01
N ALA A 123 9.12 4.07 -3.76
CA ALA A 123 9.69 3.08 -2.85
C ALA A 123 10.35 3.81 -1.68
N PHE A 124 9.92 3.46 -0.47
CA PHE A 124 10.45 3.99 0.78
C PHE A 124 11.06 2.87 1.60
N ARG A 125 11.91 3.22 2.55
CA ARG A 125 12.39 2.30 3.58
C ARG A 125 12.02 2.86 4.94
N SER A 126 11.45 2.02 5.79
CA SER A 126 11.04 2.39 7.15
C SER A 126 11.57 1.40 8.18
N GLN A 127 11.66 1.87 9.41
CA GLN A 127 11.79 1.04 10.59
C GLN A 127 10.68 0.00 10.60
N PHE A 128 11.02 -1.20 11.07
CA PHE A 128 10.14 -2.35 11.12
C PHE A 128 10.47 -3.17 12.36
N ASP A 129 9.45 -3.53 13.13
CA ASP A 129 9.57 -4.43 14.27
C ASP A 129 8.36 -5.38 14.29
N GLY A 130 8.58 -6.62 13.86
CA GLY A 130 7.52 -7.62 13.78
C GLY A 130 7.94 -8.89 13.06
N THR A 131 6.96 -9.74 12.79
CA THR A 131 7.17 -11.01 12.08
C THR A 131 7.15 -10.79 10.58
N ILE A 132 8.16 -11.34 9.91
CA ILE A 132 8.19 -11.51 8.46
C ILE A 132 7.73 -12.93 8.18
N PHE A 133 6.80 -13.06 7.24
CA PHE A 133 6.25 -14.33 6.80
C PHE A 133 6.92 -14.77 5.49
N ASP A 134 6.81 -16.06 5.19
CA ASP A 134 7.16 -16.66 3.89
C ASP A 134 8.64 -16.52 3.46
N ILE A 135 9.57 -16.66 4.40
CA ILE A 135 11.01 -16.60 4.12
C ILE A 135 11.50 -17.93 3.55
N GLY A 136 11.90 -17.94 2.27
CA GLY A 136 12.54 -19.09 1.62
C GLY A 136 11.57 -20.20 1.17
N LEU A 137 12.09 -21.42 1.00
CA LEU A 137 11.27 -22.59 0.62
C LEU A 137 10.65 -23.18 1.90
N GLY A 138 9.39 -22.84 2.20
CA GLY A 138 8.59 -23.53 3.21
C GLY A 138 7.90 -22.67 4.27
N ASP A 139 7.31 -21.53 3.88
CA ASP A 139 6.42 -20.70 4.72
C ASP A 139 7.03 -20.35 6.09
N GLN A 140 8.34 -20.08 6.13
CA GLN A 140 9.01 -19.79 7.40
C GLN A 140 8.71 -18.38 7.88
N GLU A 141 8.44 -18.27 9.17
CA GLU A 141 8.27 -17.00 9.87
C GLU A 141 9.53 -16.65 10.65
N GLN A 142 9.93 -15.38 10.63
CA GLN A 142 11.03 -14.89 11.44
C GLN A 142 10.69 -13.52 12.04
N ASN A 143 10.91 -13.39 13.34
CA ASN A 143 10.89 -12.08 14.00
C ASN A 143 12.06 -11.23 13.51
N TYR A 144 11.77 -9.99 13.15
CA TYR A 144 12.74 -9.06 12.61
C TYR A 144 12.50 -7.67 13.18
N THR A 145 13.59 -7.10 13.70
CA THR A 145 13.61 -5.75 14.24
C THR A 145 14.74 -4.99 13.55
N THR A 146 14.40 -3.85 12.97
CA THR A 146 15.37 -2.94 12.36
C THR A 146 16.27 -2.31 13.42
N ASN A 147 17.51 -2.00 13.05
CA ASN A 147 18.35 -1.13 13.84
C ASN A 147 18.04 0.33 13.47
N SER A 148 17.43 1.09 14.38
CA SER A 148 17.04 2.49 14.14
C SER A 148 18.21 3.42 13.77
N LYS A 149 19.46 3.01 14.07
CA LYS A 149 20.68 3.77 13.70
C LYS A 149 21.29 3.35 12.36
N ASP A 150 20.75 2.30 11.72
CA ASP A 150 21.23 1.80 10.44
C ASP A 150 20.08 1.66 9.43
N PRO A 151 19.86 2.68 8.58
CA PRO A 151 18.83 2.67 7.54
C PRO A 151 18.96 1.53 6.53
N LYS A 152 20.10 0.83 6.44
CA LYS A 152 20.24 -0.35 5.59
C LYS A 152 19.42 -1.53 6.09
N THR A 153 19.10 -1.56 7.37
CA THR A 153 18.23 -2.58 7.96
C THR A 153 16.75 -2.30 7.71
N PHE A 154 16.38 -1.09 7.27
CA PHE A 154 14.99 -0.72 7.08
C PHE A 154 14.33 -1.54 5.97
N ARG A 155 13.05 -1.84 6.17
CA ARG A 155 12.27 -2.67 5.26
C ARG A 155 11.59 -1.79 4.21
N PRO A 156 11.54 -2.24 2.93
CA PRO A 156 10.89 -1.46 1.90
C PRO A 156 9.37 -1.53 2.03
N PHE A 157 8.72 -0.43 1.68
CA PHE A 157 7.30 -0.40 1.33
C PHE A 157 7.11 0.51 0.13
N TYR A 158 5.97 0.37 -0.53
CA TYR A 158 5.69 0.99 -1.81
C TYR A 158 4.37 1.73 -1.77
N ILE A 159 4.34 2.86 -2.47
CA ILE A 159 3.13 3.62 -2.73
C ILE A 159 2.90 3.59 -4.23
N MET A 160 1.73 3.13 -4.64
CA MET A 160 1.28 3.17 -6.02
C MET A 160 0.13 4.18 -6.13
N VAL A 161 0.28 5.15 -7.02
CA VAL A 161 -0.70 6.20 -7.29
C VAL A 161 -1.20 6.00 -8.71
N LEU A 162 -2.48 5.69 -8.86
CA LEU A 162 -3.09 5.28 -10.13
C LEU A 162 -4.31 6.15 -10.45
N GLY A 163 -4.42 6.60 -11.70
CA GLY A 163 -5.56 7.40 -12.15
C GLY A 163 -5.26 8.15 -13.45
N ASP A 164 -6.04 9.20 -13.73
CA ASP A 164 -5.73 10.13 -14.82
C ASP A 164 -4.40 10.86 -14.55
N TYR A 165 -3.59 11.03 -15.60
CA TYR A 165 -2.28 11.69 -15.52
C TYR A 165 -2.35 13.05 -14.84
N SER A 166 -3.39 13.85 -15.08
CA SER A 166 -3.53 15.17 -14.47
C SER A 166 -3.68 15.12 -12.95
N LEU A 167 -4.30 14.07 -12.41
CA LEU A 167 -4.45 13.85 -10.96
C LEU A 167 -3.19 13.22 -10.38
N VAL A 168 -2.61 12.24 -11.07
CA VAL A 168 -1.36 11.60 -10.65
C VAL A 168 -0.24 12.64 -10.61
N HIS A 169 -0.10 13.47 -11.64
CA HIS A 169 0.91 14.53 -11.70
C HIS A 169 0.76 15.56 -10.58
N LYS A 170 -0.48 15.92 -10.18
CA LYS A 170 -0.72 16.86 -9.08
C LYS A 170 -0.43 16.28 -7.69
N PHE A 171 -0.44 14.96 -7.56
CA PHE A 171 -0.14 14.30 -6.28
C PHE A 171 1.35 14.33 -5.97
N PHE A 172 2.21 14.33 -7.00
CA PHE A 172 3.67 14.42 -6.90
C PHE A 172 4.16 15.88 -6.92
#